data_AF-A0A2E8CNN9-F1
#
_entry.id   AF-A0A2E8CNN9-F1
#
_cell.length_a   1.000
_cell.length_b   1.000
_cell.length_c   1.000
_cell.angle_alpha   90.00
_cell.angle_beta   90.00
_cell.angle_gamma   90.00
#
_symmetry.space_group_name_H-M   'P 1'
#
loop_
_entity.id
_entity.type
_entity.pdbx_description
1 polymer ?
#
loop_
_entity_poly.entity_id
_entity_poly.type
_entity_poly.pdbx_seq_one_letter_code
_entity_poly.pdbx_strand_id
1 'polypeptide(L)' 'MPTYVYETIPEDPSEGVIQFEIKQSIKDDALSTHPETGVPVKRVISGGISIMPRKGGASEGESCCSGGSCCN' A
#
# COMPACT_ATOMS: atom_id res chain seq x y z
N MET A 1 4.41 -19.71 -3.08
CA MET A 1 3.54 -18.69 -2.47
C MET A 1 4.42 -17.52 -2.07
N PRO A 2 4.12 -16.29 -2.52
CA PRO A 2 4.81 -15.09 -2.06
C PRO A 2 4.46 -14.74 -0.60
N THR A 3 5.32 -13.92 0.00
CA THR A 3 5.04 -13.21 1.25
C THR A 3 4.70 -11.77 0.91
N TYR A 4 3.59 -11.28 1.43
CA TYR A 4 3.18 -9.88 1.32
C TYR A 4 3.26 -9.20 2.67
N VAL A 5 3.60 -7.91 2.65
CA VAL A 5 3.55 -7.06 3.83
C VAL A 5 2.14 -6.47 3.92
N TYR A 6 1.55 -6.51 5.10
CA TYR A 6 0.28 -5.88 5.44
C TYR A 6 0.49 -4.91 6.59
N GLU A 7 -0.38 -3.91 6.68
CA GLU A 7 -0.42 -2.98 7.81
C GLU A 7 -1.82 -2.86 8.40
N THR A 8 -1.89 -2.71 9.73
CA THR A 8 -3.16 -2.46 10.43
C THR A 8 -3.67 -1.05 10.16
N ILE A 9 -4.99 -0.90 10.18
CA ILE A 9 -5.66 0.39 10.04
C ILE A 9 -6.31 0.72 11.39
N PRO A 10 -5.60 1.39 12.30
CA PRO A 10 -6.19 1.79 13.57
C PRO A 10 -7.33 2.80 13.33
N GLU A 11 -8.42 2.67 14.09
CA GLU A 11 -9.51 3.64 14.07
C GLU A 11 -9.08 4.97 14.72
N ASP A 12 -8.30 4.87 15.79
CA ASP A 12 -7.70 5.99 16.48
C ASP A 12 -6.28 6.30 15.95
N PRO A 13 -5.98 7.53 15.51
CA PRO A 13 -4.66 7.89 15.01
C PRO A 13 -3.56 7.88 16.10
N SER A 14 -3.95 7.76 17.38
CA SER A 14 -3.01 7.53 18.49
C SER A 14 -2.61 6.06 18.63
N GLU A 15 -3.40 5.13 18.09
CA GLU A 15 -2.99 3.73 17.96
C GLU A 15 -2.02 3.61 16.79
N GLY A 16 -0.86 3.01 17.04
CA GLY A 16 0.19 2.89 16.02
C GLY A 16 -0.19 1.92 14.90
N VAL A 17 0.29 2.20 13.68
CA VAL A 17 0.21 1.26 12.55
C VAL A 17 1.23 0.14 12.75
N ILE A 18 0.77 -1.11 12.71
CA ILE A 18 1.62 -2.30 12.86
C ILE A 18 1.75 -2.97 11.50
N GLN A 19 2.99 -3.21 11.07
CA GLN A 19 3.29 -3.95 9.84
C GLN A 19 3.66 -5.40 10.16
N PHE A 20 3.19 -6.32 9.32
CA PHE A 20 3.46 -7.74 9.46
C PHE A 20 3.47 -8.44 8.09
N GLU A 21 4.02 -9.65 8.05
CA GLU A 21 4.20 -10.42 6.82
C GLU A 21 3.23 -11.61 6.77
N ILE A 22 2.51 -11.78 5.66
CA ILE A 22 1.63 -12.92 5.41
C ILE A 22 2.05 -13.67 4.15
N LYS A 23 2.19 -14.98 4.26
CA LYS A 23 2.29 -15.88 3.11
C LYS A 23 0.91 -16.04 2.48
N GLN A 24 0.76 -15.62 1.24
CA GLN A 24 -0.51 -15.67 0.51
C GLN A 24 -0.31 -16.25 -0.88
N SER A 25 -1.34 -16.87 -1.47
CA SER A 25 -1.29 -17.20 -2.90
C SER A 25 -1.44 -15.93 -3.74
N ILE A 26 -0.84 -15.91 -4.92
CA ILE A 26 -1.03 -14.82 -5.90
C ILE A 26 -2.48 -14.78 -6.41
N LYS A 27 -3.17 -15.93 -6.36
CA LYS A 27 -4.55 -16.09 -6.84
C LYS A 27 -5.60 -15.70 -5.81
N ASP A 28 -5.21 -15.50 -4.56
CA ASP A 28 -6.13 -15.12 -3.50
C ASP A 28 -6.31 -13.60 -3.47
N ASP A 29 -7.51 -13.15 -3.14
CA ASP A 29 -7.81 -11.74 -2.90
C ASP A 29 -7.07 -11.20 -1.68
N ALA A 30 -6.73 -9.90 -1.70
CA ALA A 30 -6.05 -9.28 -0.58
C ALA A 30 -6.88 -9.35 0.71
N LEU A 31 -6.21 -9.61 1.83
CA LEU A 31 -6.87 -9.64 3.14
C LEU A 31 -7.32 -8.23 3.52
N SER A 32 -8.59 -8.12 3.91
CA SER A 32 -9.16 -6.88 4.45
C SER A 32 -9.12 -6.85 5.98
N THR A 33 -8.92 -8.01 6.61
CA THR A 33 -8.96 -8.19 8.06
C THR A 33 -7.84 -9.12 8.50
N HIS A 34 -7.21 -8.82 9.63
CA HIS A 34 -6.17 -9.66 10.20
C HIS A 34 -6.76 -10.99 10.66
N PRO A 35 -6.20 -12.14 10.24
CA PRO A 35 -6.78 -13.46 10.55
C PRO A 35 -6.79 -13.80 12.05
N GLU A 36 -5.81 -13.30 12.81
CA GLU A 36 -5.72 -13.55 14.26
C GLU A 36 -6.44 -12.52 15.13
N THR A 37 -6.31 -11.22 14.83
CA THR A 37 -6.81 -10.14 15.71
C THR A 37 -8.14 -9.55 15.26
N GLY A 38 -8.58 -9.81 14.02
CA GLY A 38 -9.83 -9.27 13.50
C GLY A 38 -9.78 -7.77 13.14
N VAL A 39 -8.63 -7.11 13.29
CA VAL A 39 -8.50 -5.68 12.96
C VAL A 39 -8.46 -5.47 11.44
N PRO A 40 -8.93 -4.33 10.93
CA PRO A 40 -8.82 -4.02 9.51
C PRO A 40 -7.36 -3.88 9.10
N VAL A 41 -7.01 -4.43 7.93
CA VAL A 41 -5.66 -4.42 7.38
C VAL A 41 -5.67 -4.10 5.90
N LYS A 42 -4.55 -3.61 5.38
CA LYS A 42 -4.34 -3.43 3.93
C LYS A 42 -2.96 -3.88 3.52
N ARG A 43 -2.85 -4.37 2.28
CA ARG A 43 -1.57 -4.81 1.70
C ARG A 43 -0.68 -3.60 1.41
N VAL A 44 0.54 -3.61 1.93
CA VAL A 44 1.57 -2.60 1.64
C VAL A 44 2.19 -2.95 0.30
N ILE A 45 2.02 -2.06 -0.68
CA ILE A 45 2.65 -2.20 -2.00
C ILE A 45 3.96 -1.40 -1.96
N SER A 46 5.05 -2.09 -1.59
CA SER A 46 6.40 -1.53 -1.61
C SER A 46 6.93 -1.46 -3.05
N GLY A 47 6.41 -0.52 -3.84
CA GLY A 47 6.98 -0.07 -5.11
C GLY A 47 7.25 1.42 -4.98
N GLY A 48 8.50 1.85 -5.16
CA GLY A 48 9.00 3.18 -4.76
C GLY A 48 8.10 4.35 -5.16
N ILE A 49 7.29 4.82 -4.22
CA ILE A 49 6.58 6.10 -4.32
C ILE A 49 7.42 7.11 -3.53
N SER A 50 8.02 8.06 -4.26
CA SER A 50 8.52 9.29 -3.67
C SER A 50 7.32 10.04 -3.11
N ILE A 51 7.12 9.98 -1.79
CA ILE A 51 6.14 10.80 -1.11
C ILE A 51 6.63 12.26 -1.09
N MET A 52 6.33 13.03 -2.15
CA MET A 52 6.30 14.49 -2.00
C MET A 52 5.06 14.84 -1.17
N PRO A 53 5.19 15.41 0.04
CA PRO A 53 4.02 15.79 0.83
C PRO A 53 3.33 16.98 0.15
N ARG A 54 2.25 16.72 -0.61
CA ARG A 54 1.38 17.77 -1.12
C ARG A 54 0.40 18.18 -0.02
N LYS A 55 0.67 19.34 0.58
CA LYS A 55 -0.26 20.10 1.41
C LYS A 55 -1.50 20.43 0.58
N GLY A 56 -2.54 19.61 0.74
CA GLY A 56 -3.94 19.98 0.50
C GLY A 56 -4.42 19.97 -0.96
N GLY A 57 -5.55 19.30 -1.15
CA GLY A 57 -6.57 19.72 -2.12
C GLY A 57 -6.48 19.13 -3.52
N ALA A 58 -7.61 18.55 -3.93
CA ALA A 58 -8.07 18.31 -5.30
C ALA A 58 -7.30 17.29 -6.15
N SER A 59 -8.04 16.21 -6.41
CA SER A 59 -8.02 15.36 -7.60
C SER A 59 -7.65 16.08 -8.90
N GLU A 60 -6.57 15.65 -9.54
CA GLU A 60 -6.43 15.58 -10.99
C GLU A 60 -5.34 14.54 -11.29
N GLY A 61 -5.77 13.45 -11.93
CA GLY A 61 -4.90 12.36 -12.34
C GLY A 61 -4.22 12.73 -13.65
N GLU A 62 -2.89 12.85 -13.63
CA GLU A 62 -2.11 13.09 -14.83
C GLU A 62 -0.95 12.08 -14.93
N SER A 63 -1.25 11.01 -15.67
CA SER A 63 -0.42 10.42 -16.71
C SER A 63 1.07 10.23 -16.42
N CYS A 64 1.41 9.12 -15.75
CA CYS A 64 2.69 8.45 -16.00
C CYS A 64 2.54 7.54 -17.23
N CYS A 65 2.91 8.04 -18.41
CA CYS A 65 3.45 7.31 -19.58
C CYS A 65 3.32 8.18 -20.83
N SER A 66 4.32 9.00 -21.18
CA SER A 66 4.55 9.39 -22.58
C SER A 66 5.95 9.99 -22.78
N GLY A 67 6.74 9.32 -23.62
CA GLY A 67 7.66 10.01 -24.52
C GLY A 67 9.08 10.25 -24.03
N GLY A 68 9.90 9.18 -24.08
CA GLY A 68 11.24 9.17 -24.66
C GLY A 68 12.25 10.25 -24.29
N SER A 69 13.36 9.83 -23.67
CA SER A 69 14.69 10.24 -24.12
C SER A 69 15.73 9.23 -23.64
N CYS A 70 15.76 8.09 -24.33
CA CYS A 70 16.94 7.24 -24.41
C CYS A 70 17.68 7.69 -25.67
N CYS A 71 19.02 7.83 -25.61
CA CYS A 71 19.95 8.35 -26.65
C CYS A 71 20.00 9.90 -26.70
N ASN A 72 21.14 10.60 -26.63
CA ASN A 72 22.57 10.30 -26.76
C ASN A 72 23.32 11.20 -25.76
#